data_AF-A0A2V7KFD2-F1
#
_entry.id   AF-A0A2V7KFD2-F1
#
_cell.length_a   1.000
_cell.length_b   1.000
_cell.length_c   1.000
_cell.angle_alpha   90.00
_cell.angle_beta   90.00
_cell.angle_gamma   90.00
#
_symmetry.space_group_name_H-M   'P 1'
#
loop_
_entity.id
_entity.type
_entity.pdbx_description
1 polymer ?
#
loop_
_entity_poly.entity_id
_entity_poly.type
_entity_poly.pdbx_seq_one_letter_code
_entity_poly.pdbx_strand_id
1 'polypeptide(L)'
;GYEAPPPDAPPAPLQIDLNDLLAAAERVIALIPEPMLHRVVPRPLDVEGATARIQALLAERETFGWSEAVGPQATLVDVLSTFIALLELAKRSSLTLSQPEPFGPMVIQRAIPREAA
;
A
#
# COMPACT_ATOMS: atom_id res chain seq x y z
N GLY A 1 -48.60 -49.74 -41.03
CA GLY A 1 -47.53 -49.68 -40.02
C GLY A 1 -46.98 -48.27 -40.04
N TYR A 2 -46.75 -47.67 -38.87
CA TYR A 2 -46.07 -46.39 -38.77
C TYR A 2 -44.57 -46.66 -38.65
N GLU A 3 -43.77 -46.04 -39.51
CA GLU A 3 -42.30 -46.14 -39.49
C GLU A 3 -41.75 -44.84 -38.89
N ALA A 4 -40.97 -44.97 -37.82
CA ALA A 4 -40.37 -43.81 -37.18
C ALA A 4 -39.32 -43.20 -38.12
N PRO A 5 -39.23 -41.85 -38.21
CA PRO A 5 -38.18 -41.22 -38.98
C PRO A 5 -36.80 -41.63 -38.44
N PRO A 6 -35.80 -41.80 -39.30
CA PRO A 6 -34.47 -42.22 -38.89
C PRO A 6 -33.87 -41.21 -37.90
N PRO A 7 -33.06 -41.68 -36.94
CA PRO A 7 -32.40 -40.79 -35.98
C PRO A 7 -31.50 -39.79 -36.71
N ASP A 8 -31.46 -38.56 -36.21
CA ASP A 8 -30.58 -37.51 -36.74
C ASP A 8 -29.13 -38.01 -36.75
N ALA A 9 -28.50 -37.92 -37.93
CA ALA A 9 -27.12 -38.34 -38.09
C ALA A 9 -26.18 -37.44 -37.26
N PRO A 10 -25.10 -37.99 -36.70
CA PRO A 10 -24.10 -37.18 -36.02
C PRO A 10 -23.52 -36.14 -36.99
N PRO A 11 -23.22 -34.92 -36.50
CA PRO A 11 -22.66 -33.87 -37.35
C PRO A 11 -21.35 -34.35 -37.98
N ALA A 12 -21.13 -33.95 -39.23
CA ALA A 12 -19.92 -34.31 -39.96
C ALA A 12 -18.66 -33.86 -39.17
N PRO A 13 -17.55 -34.61 -39.27
CA PRO A 13 -16.29 -34.24 -38.65
C PRO A 13 -15.88 -32.83 -39.06
N LEU A 14 -15.39 -32.06 -38.09
CA LEU A 14 -14.89 -30.71 -38.31
C LEU A 14 -13.70 -30.75 -39.27
N GLN A 15 -13.87 -30.21 -40.48
CA GLN A 15 -12.80 -30.05 -41.46
C GLN A 15 -12.32 -28.60 -41.37
N ILE A 16 -11.12 -28.39 -40.84
CA ILE A 16 -10.48 -27.07 -40.73
C ILE A 16 -9.14 -27.11 -41.46
N ASP A 17 -8.89 -26.10 -42.29
CA ASP A 17 -7.59 -25.89 -42.91
C ASP A 17 -6.57 -25.33 -41.89
N LEU A 18 -5.29 -25.69 -42.05
CA LEU A 18 -4.23 -25.22 -41.16
C LEU A 18 -4.12 -23.69 -41.12
N ASN A 19 -4.33 -23.02 -42.26
CA ASN A 19 -4.27 -21.57 -42.34
C ASN A 19 -5.44 -20.92 -41.60
N ASP A 20 -6.63 -21.54 -41.66
CA ASP A 20 -7.79 -21.08 -40.92
C ASP A 20 -7.58 -21.21 -39.41
N LEU A 21 -6.92 -22.29 -38.97
CA LEU A 21 -6.57 -22.50 -37.57
C LEU A 21 -5.54 -21.46 -37.09
N LEU A 22 -4.52 -21.18 -37.90
CA LEU A 22 -3.52 -20.15 -37.59
C LEU A 22 -4.15 -18.76 -37.48
N ALA A 23 -4.97 -18.38 -38.47
CA ALA A 23 -5.68 -17.10 -38.47
C ALA A 23 -6.68 -16.98 -37.31
N ALA A 24 -7.27 -18.09 -36.86
CA ALA A 24 -8.09 -18.11 -35.65
C ALA A 24 -7.25 -17.91 -34.38
N ALA A 25 -6.10 -18.58 -34.28
CA ALA A 25 -5.19 -18.43 -33.15
C ALA A 25 -4.65 -16.99 -33.03
N GLU A 26 -4.26 -16.36 -34.14
CA GLU A 26 -3.81 -14.97 -34.17
C GLU A 26 -4.89 -14.00 -33.68
N ARG A 27 -6.14 -14.19 -34.10
CA ARG A 27 -7.28 -13.39 -33.62
C ARG A 27 -7.52 -13.57 -32.13
N VAL A 28 -7.37 -14.78 -31.60
CA VAL A 28 -7.50 -15.04 -30.16
C VAL A 28 -6.36 -14.38 -29.38
N ILE A 29 -5.12 -14.46 -29.88
CA ILE A 29 -3.96 -13.82 -29.27
C ILE A 29 -4.12 -12.30 -29.25
N ALA A 30 -4.63 -11.70 -30.33
CA ALA A 30 -4.88 -10.26 -30.42
C ALA A 30 -5.97 -9.77 -29.43
N LEU A 31 -6.82 -10.66 -28.94
CA LEU A 31 -7.83 -10.35 -27.92
C LEU A 31 -7.27 -10.46 -26.49
N ILE A 32 -6.05 -10.96 -26.30
CA ILE A 32 -5.44 -11.03 -24.98
C ILE A 32 -5.05 -9.61 -24.57
N PRO A 33 -5.69 -9.03 -23.53
CA PRO A 33 -5.30 -7.71 -23.05
C PRO A 33 -3.86 -7.76 -22.55
N GLU A 34 -3.07 -6.73 -22.87
CA GLU A 34 -1.73 -6.62 -22.31
C GLU A 34 -1.81 -6.68 -20.78
N PRO A 35 -1.06 -7.58 -20.12
CA PRO A 35 -1.09 -7.67 -18.67
C PRO A 35 -0.63 -6.32 -18.10
N MET A 36 -1.56 -5.62 -17.42
CA MET A 36 -1.21 -4.46 -16.63
C MET A 36 -0.33 -4.91 -15.46
N LEU A 37 0.98 -4.80 -15.65
CA LEU A 37 1.95 -5.04 -14.59
C LEU A 37 1.84 -3.91 -13.56
N HIS A 38 1.00 -4.10 -12.54
CA HIS A 38 1.03 -3.26 -11.34
C HIS A 38 2.33 -3.53 -10.59
N ARG A 39 3.37 -2.74 -10.88
CA ARG A 39 4.65 -2.82 -10.17
C ARG A 39 4.51 -2.16 -8.80
N VAL A 40 4.41 -2.98 -7.76
CA VAL A 40 4.58 -2.52 -6.38
C VAL A 40 6.05 -2.17 -6.17
N VAL A 41 6.36 -0.88 -6.13
CA VAL A 41 7.72 -0.40 -5.81
C VAL A 41 7.81 -0.22 -4.29
N PRO A 42 8.81 -0.82 -3.61
CA PRO A 42 9.07 -0.54 -2.20
C PRO A 42 9.32 0.96 -2.02
N ARG A 43 8.57 1.58 -1.11
CA ARG A 43 8.85 2.92 -0.61
C ARG A 43 9.50 2.75 0.76
N PRO A 44 10.83 2.66 0.85
CA PRO A 44 11.50 2.49 2.14
C PRO A 44 11.15 3.68 3.03
N LEU A 45 10.74 3.38 4.26
CA LEU A 45 10.51 4.41 5.27
C LEU A 45 11.84 4.79 5.91
N ASP A 46 12.04 6.08 6.16
CA ASP A 46 13.22 6.62 6.84
C ASP A 46 12.90 6.91 8.31
N VAL A 47 12.68 5.84 9.08
CA VAL A 47 12.33 5.94 10.51
C VAL A 47 13.51 6.48 11.32
N GLU A 48 14.75 6.17 10.93
CA GLU A 48 15.96 6.65 11.59
C GLU A 48 16.11 8.17 11.42
N GLY A 49 15.99 8.69 10.20
CA GLY A 49 16.02 10.14 9.94
C GLY A 49 14.87 10.87 10.62
N ALA A 50 13.66 10.29 10.64
CA ALA A 50 12.54 10.84 11.39
C ALA A 50 12.80 10.88 12.91
N THR A 51 13.40 9.82 13.47
CA THR A 51 13.77 9.75 14.89
C THR A 51 14.79 10.83 15.26
N ALA A 52 15.84 10.99 14.45
CA ALA A 52 16.87 12.01 14.68
C ALA A 52 16.28 13.43 14.68
N ARG A 53 15.36 13.71 13.75
CA ARG A 53 14.65 15.00 13.67
C ARG A 53 13.79 15.27 14.90
N ILE A 54 13.01 14.29 15.35
CA ILE A 54 12.17 14.40 16.55
C ILE A 54 13.04 14.65 17.78
N GLN A 55 14.17 13.95 17.91
CA GLN A 55 15.10 14.17 19.01
C GLN A 55 15.72 15.57 18.99
N ALA A 56 16.05 16.11 17.81
CA ALA A 56 16.50 17.50 17.67
C ALA A 56 15.41 18.48 18.15
N LEU A 57 14.16 18.28 17.75
CA LEU A 57 13.03 19.10 18.24
C LEU A 57 12.87 19.01 19.76
N LEU A 58 12.99 17.81 20.35
CA LEU A 58 12.91 17.61 21.80
C LEU A 58 14.11 18.21 22.57
N ALA A 59 15.26 18.37 21.92
CA ALA A 59 16.41 19.04 22.51
C ALA A 59 16.17 20.55 22.61
N GLU A 60 15.52 21.13 21.61
CA GLU A 60 15.23 22.57 21.55
C GLU A 60 13.96 22.97 22.31
N ARG A 61 12.94 22.11 22.32
CA ARG A 61 11.60 22.43 22.81
C ARG A 61 11.05 21.31 23.68
N GLU A 62 10.30 21.69 24.70
CA GLU A 62 9.60 20.72 25.55
C GLU A 62 8.37 20.13 24.87
N THR A 63 7.67 20.92 24.06
CA THR A 63 6.40 20.57 23.41
C THR A 63 6.34 21.10 21.99
N PHE A 64 5.80 20.32 21.06
CA PHE A 64 5.54 20.71 19.67
C PHE A 64 4.37 19.92 19.07
N GLY A 65 3.85 20.40 17.94
CA GLY A 65 2.75 19.76 17.23
C GLY A 65 3.17 18.79 16.13
N TRP A 66 2.22 17.99 15.66
CA TRP A 66 2.40 17.06 14.53
C TRP A 66 3.02 17.71 13.29
N SER A 67 2.51 18.87 12.86
CA SER A 67 2.99 19.55 11.65
C SER A 67 4.46 19.98 11.78
N GLU A 68 4.92 20.30 13.00
CA GLU A 68 6.32 20.63 13.26
C GLU A 68 7.21 19.37 13.21
N ALA A 69 6.71 18.24 13.73
CA ALA A 69 7.42 16.95 13.68
C ALA A 69 7.62 16.47 12.25
N VAL A 70 6.58 16.59 11.42
CA VAL A 70 6.57 16.12 10.03
C VAL A 70 7.29 17.09 9.09
N GLY A 71 7.25 18.40 9.37
CA GLY A 71 7.86 19.44 8.55
C GLY A 71 7.00 19.88 7.36
N PRO A 72 7.37 20.99 6.70
CA PRO A 72 6.64 21.50 5.54
C PRO A 72 6.80 20.56 4.33
N GLN A 73 5.79 20.50 3.47
CA GLN A 73 5.81 19.75 2.20
C GLN A 73 6.11 18.25 2.33
N ALA A 74 5.76 17.65 3.45
CA ALA A 74 6.01 16.24 3.70
C ALA A 74 5.29 15.32 2.72
N THR A 75 6.02 14.31 2.25
CA THR A 75 5.47 13.22 1.47
C THR A 75 4.76 12.20 2.38
N LEU A 76 4.02 11.26 1.77
CA LEU A 76 3.44 10.15 2.52
C LEU A 76 4.52 9.32 3.25
N VAL A 77 5.71 9.18 2.65
CA VAL A 77 6.82 8.46 3.27
C VAL A 77 7.30 9.18 4.53
N ASP A 78 7.40 10.51 4.48
CA ASP A 78 7.79 11.33 5.63
C ASP A 78 6.77 11.24 6.76
N VAL A 79 5.48 11.31 6.43
CA VAL A 79 4.37 11.15 7.37
C VAL A 79 4.43 9.80 8.08
N LEU A 80 4.55 8.71 7.31
CA LEU A 80 4.59 7.36 7.86
C LEU A 80 5.86 7.14 8.70
N SER A 81 7.01 7.62 8.24
CA SER A 81 8.28 7.52 8.97
C SER A 81 8.23 8.28 10.29
N THR A 82 7.68 9.49 10.29
CA THR A 82 7.49 10.32 11.49
C THR A 82 6.51 9.67 12.46
N PHE A 83 5.41 9.13 11.97
CA PHE A 83 4.43 8.46 12.81
C PHE A 83 5.03 7.25 13.52
N ILE A 84 5.74 6.39 12.79
CA ILE A 84 6.40 5.21 13.36
C ILE A 84 7.47 5.64 14.38
N ALA A 85 8.31 6.62 14.06
CA ALA A 85 9.31 7.13 14.98
C ALA A 85 8.70 7.67 16.29
N LEU A 86 7.59 8.41 16.22
CA LEU A 86 6.87 8.89 17.40
C LEU A 86 6.33 7.74 18.26
N LEU A 87 5.76 6.71 17.63
CA LEU A 87 5.27 5.53 18.35
C LEU A 87 6.41 4.76 19.03
N GLU A 88 7.56 4.62 18.36
CA GLU A 88 8.72 3.95 18.94
C GLU A 88 9.32 4.72 20.12
N LEU A 89 9.40 6.05 20.03
CA LEU A 89 9.89 6.90 21.12
C LEU A 89 8.90 6.94 22.29
N ALA A 90 7.60 7.00 22.02
CA ALA A 90 6.55 6.91 23.05
C ALA A 90 6.60 5.56 23.78
N LYS A 91 6.77 4.46 23.04
CA LYS A 91 6.91 3.10 23.60
C LYS A 91 8.11 2.98 24.56
N ARG A 92 9.17 3.76 24.34
CA ARG A 92 10.38 3.81 25.19
C ARG A 92 10.29 4.87 26.30
N SER A 93 9.14 5.49 26.49
CA SER A 93 8.93 6.59 27.45
C SER A 93 9.90 7.77 27.25
N SER A 94 10.36 8.02 26.01
CA SER A 94 11.21 9.17 25.69
C SER A 94 10.39 10.44 25.42
N LEU A 95 9.12 10.27 25.05
CA LEU A 95 8.14 11.32 24.86
C LEU A 95 6.73 10.82 25.22
N THR A 96 5.78 11.73 25.36
CA THR A 96 4.35 11.44 25.46
C THR A 96 3.60 12.05 24.28
N LEU A 97 2.49 11.42 23.91
CA LEU A 97 1.60 11.85 22.83
C LEU A 97 0.20 12.11 23.42
N SER A 98 -0.44 13.21 23.04
CA SER A 98 -1.81 13.53 23.42
C SER A 98 -2.62 13.96 22.20
N GLN A 99 -3.82 13.40 22.04
CA GLN A 99 -4.78 13.74 20.99
C GLN A 99 -6.19 13.74 21.60
N PRO A 100 -6.78 14.92 21.89
CA PRO A 100 -8.05 15.03 22.62
C PRO A 100 -9.25 14.44 21.88
N GLU A 101 -9.21 14.43 20.55
CA GLU A 101 -10.27 13.93 19.68
C GLU A 101 -9.67 13.15 18.49
N PRO A 102 -10.35 12.12 17.97
CA PRO A 102 -9.85 11.34 16.83
C PRO A 102 -9.51 12.23 15.63
N PHE A 103 -8.30 12.06 15.09
CA PHE A 103 -7.78 12.87 13.97
C PHE A 103 -7.68 14.38 14.24
N GLY A 104 -7.87 14.81 15.48
CA GLY A 104 -7.60 16.17 15.92
C GLY A 104 -6.11 16.44 16.11
N PRO A 105 -5.75 17.65 16.56
CA PRO A 105 -4.37 18.03 16.80
C PRO A 105 -3.66 17.07 17.76
N MET A 106 -2.50 16.58 17.35
CA MET A 106 -1.63 15.77 18.20
C MET A 106 -0.52 16.64 18.78
N VAL A 107 -0.36 16.55 20.10
CA VAL A 107 0.68 17.21 20.89
C VAL A 107 1.74 16.19 21.26
N ILE A 108 3.00 16.52 21.00
CA ILE A 108 4.18 15.74 21.36
C ILE A 108 4.90 16.48 22.48
N GLN A 109 5.14 15.80 23.61
CA GLN A 109 5.80 16.38 24.77
C GLN A 109 6.98 15.52 25.21
N ARG A 110 8.09 16.15 25.59
CA ARG A 110 9.27 15.46 26.14
C ARG A 110 8.89 14.76 27.44
N ALA A 111 9.27 13.49 27.58
CA ALA A 111 9.06 12.78 28.84
C ALA A 111 9.99 13.35 29.91
N ILE A 112 9.44 13.59 31.10
CA ILE A 112 10.24 13.85 32.30
C ILE A 112 10.74 12.47 32.78
N PRO A 113 12.04 12.29 33.06
CA PRO A 113 12.53 11.06 33.65
C PRO A 113 11.73 10.77 34.92
N ARG A 114 11.00 9.66 34.93
CA ARG A 114 10.35 9.20 36.14
C ARG A 114 11.48 8.72 37.06
N GLU A 115 11.76 9.45 38.15
CA GLU A 115 12.60 8.90 39.21
C GLU A 115 12.00 7.56 39.63
N ALA A 116 12.80 6.50 39.53
CA ALA A 116 12.41 5.18 39.98
C ALA A 116 12.14 5.26 41.49
N ALA A 117 10.87 5.12 41.87
CA ALA A 117 10.45 4.94 43.25
C ALA A 117 10.72 3.52 43.72
#